data_AF-F9NSI9-F1
#
_entry.id   AF-F9NSI9-F1
#
_cell.length_a   1.000
_cell.length_b   1.000
_cell.length_c   1.000
_cell.angle_alpha   90.00
_cell.angle_beta   90.00
_cell.angle_gamma   90.00
#
_symmetry.space_group_name_H-M   'P 1'
#
loop_
_entity.id
_entity.type
_entity.pdbx_description
1 polymer ?
#
loop_
_entity_poly.entity_id
_entity_poly.type
_entity_poly.pdbx_seq_one_letter_code
_entity_poly.pdbx_strand_id
1 'polypeptide(L)'
;MPQSLIDPIDEMAWQLEISKSDLVGWSALCTLNVVRRDRGEDPIPIPEYLDKAVLTALYPDGLPFDEDTEEPGENAGQEELAMTG
;
A
#
# COMPACT_ATOMS: atom_id res chain seq x y z
N MET A 1 24.95 -11.76 2.40
CA MET A 1 24.53 -11.04 1.18
C MET A 1 25.79 -10.47 0.52
N PRO A 2 25.96 -10.53 -0.81
CA PRO A 2 27.11 -9.94 -1.48
C PRO A 2 27.12 -8.41 -1.31
N GLN A 3 28.31 -7.81 -1.25
CA GLN A 3 28.45 -6.37 -1.02
C GLN A 3 27.76 -5.53 -2.10
N SER A 4 27.78 -6.01 -3.35
CA SER A 4 27.09 -5.40 -4.48
C SER A 4 25.56 -5.26 -4.31
N LEU A 5 24.96 -6.03 -3.39
CA LEU A 5 23.56 -5.88 -3.00
C LEU A 5 23.39 -5.08 -1.71
N ILE A 6 24.41 -5.08 -0.84
CA ILE A 6 24.37 -4.37 0.44
C ILE A 6 24.45 -2.85 0.22
N ASP A 7 25.41 -2.39 -0.59
CA ASP A 7 25.65 -0.96 -0.83
C ASP A 7 24.38 -0.21 -1.30
N PRO A 8 23.63 -0.69 -2.31
CA PRO A 8 22.42 0.02 -2.74
C PRO A 8 21.29 -0.04 -1.70
N ILE A 9 21.21 -1.09 -0.88
CA ILE A 9 20.20 -1.18 0.19
C ILE A 9 20.54 -0.18 1.30
N ASP A 10 21.82 -0.05 1.65
CA ASP A 10 22.27 0.89 2.67
C ASP A 10 22.07 2.34 2.22
N GLU A 11 22.38 2.64 0.95
CA GLU A 11 22.11 3.95 0.34
C GLU A 11 20.62 4.29 0.36
N MET A 12 19.76 3.34 -0.03
CA MET A 12 18.30 3.55 -0.02
C MET A 12 17.74 3.75 1.39
N ALA A 13 18.20 2.95 2.36
CA ALA A 13 17.80 3.11 3.75
C ALA A 13 18.21 4.48 4.31
N TRP A 14 19.41 4.95 3.94
CA TRP A 14 19.88 6.29 4.29
C TRP A 14 19.03 7.40 3.65
N GLN A 15 18.73 7.30 2.34
CA GLN A 15 17.88 8.27 1.63
C GLN A 15 16.46 8.35 2.17
N LEU A 16 15.91 7.23 2.65
CA LEU A 16 14.58 7.14 3.24
C LEU A 16 14.55 7.41 4.75
N GLU A 17 15.72 7.68 5.37
CA GLU A 17 15.87 7.90 6.81
C GLU A 17 15.30 6.78 7.70
N ILE A 18 15.36 5.52 7.24
CA ILE A 18 14.91 4.34 7.99
C ILE A 18 16.04 3.36 8.28
N SER A 19 15.81 2.44 9.22
CA SER A 19 16.78 1.38 9.45
C SER A 19 16.80 0.40 8.27
N LYS A 20 18.00 -0.12 7.96
CA LYS A 20 18.17 -1.18 6.96
C LYS A 20 17.26 -2.39 7.23
N SER A 21 17.13 -2.77 8.50
CA SER A 21 16.28 -3.89 8.91
C SER A 21 14.81 -3.64 8.58
N ASP A 22 14.33 -2.41 8.77
CA ASP A 22 12.96 -2.05 8.42
C ASP A 22 12.78 -2.09 6.92
N LEU A 23 13.68 -1.49 6.13
CA LEU A 23 13.61 -1.53 4.67
C LEU A 23 13.55 -2.97 4.12
N VAL A 24 14.41 -3.85 4.63
CA VAL A 24 14.42 -5.27 4.24
C VAL A 24 13.15 -5.99 4.69
N GLY A 25 12.69 -5.74 5.92
CA GLY A 25 11.45 -6.31 6.45
C GLY A 25 10.23 -5.92 5.63
N TRP A 26 10.13 -4.65 5.26
CA TRP A 26 9.04 -4.14 4.43
C TRP A 26 9.10 -4.69 3.01
N SER A 27 10.27 -4.70 2.36
CA SER A 27 10.43 -5.33 1.04
C SER A 27 10.02 -6.82 1.03
N ALA A 28 10.35 -7.55 2.10
CA ALA A 28 9.90 -8.94 2.27
C ALA A 28 8.38 -9.04 2.44
N LEU A 29 7.76 -8.15 3.22
CA LEU A 29 6.30 -8.06 3.35
C LEU A 29 5.62 -7.80 2.00
N CYS A 30 6.18 -6.90 1.19
CA CYS A 30 5.67 -6.63 -0.17
C CYS A 30 5.65 -7.90 -1.02
N THR A 31 6.78 -8.59 -1.05
CA THR A 31 6.94 -9.83 -1.81
C THR A 31 5.96 -10.91 -1.33
N LEU A 32 5.79 -11.05 -0.01
CA LEU A 32 4.83 -11.97 0.58
C LEU A 32 3.40 -11.65 0.16
N ASN A 33 3.00 -10.39 0.15
CA ASN A 33 1.66 -9.98 -0.25
C ASN A 33 1.38 -10.22 -1.73
N VAL A 34 2.37 -10.09 -2.61
CA VAL A 34 2.25 -10.50 -4.03
C VAL A 34 1.95 -12.00 -4.12
N VAL A 35 2.73 -12.83 -3.42
CA VAL A 35 2.53 -14.29 -3.43
C VAL A 35 1.17 -14.69 -2.85
N ARG A 36 0.70 -14.02 -1.81
CA ARG A 36 -0.64 -14.27 -1.22
C ARG A 36 -1.75 -13.92 -2.21
N ARG A 37 -1.65 -12.77 -2.89
CA ARG A 37 -2.60 -12.37 -3.94
C ARG A 37 -2.67 -13.40 -5.06
N ASP A 38 -1.52 -13.90 -5.54
CA ASP A 38 -1.47 -14.92 -6.60
C ASP A 38 -2.15 -16.24 -6.19
N ARG A 39 -2.28 -16.48 -4.89
CA ARG A 39 -2.96 -17.65 -4.31
C ARG A 39 -4.43 -17.39 -3.96
N GLY A 40 -4.93 -16.16 -4.14
CA GLY A 40 -6.25 -15.74 -3.70
C GLY A 40 -6.38 -15.64 -2.18
N GLU A 41 -5.28 -15.43 -1.46
CA GLU A 41 -5.25 -15.19 -0.02
C GLU A 41 -5.31 -13.68 0.29
N ASP A 42 -5.91 -13.32 1.43
CA ASP A 42 -5.93 -11.94 1.90
C ASP A 42 -4.51 -11.41 2.18
N PRO A 43 -4.19 -10.16 1.80
CA PRO A 43 -2.89 -9.56 2.07
C PRO A 43 -2.70 -9.30 3.57
N ILE A 44 -1.44 -9.32 4.01
CA ILE A 44 -1.04 -8.87 5.34
C ILE A 44 -1.10 -7.33 5.35
N PRO A 45 -1.76 -6.70 6.35
CA PRO A 45 -1.85 -5.25 6.45
C PRO A 45 -0.48 -4.57 6.48
N ILE A 46 -0.34 -3.49 5.73
CA ILE A 46 0.83 -2.62 5.81
C ILE A 46 0.60 -1.63 6.96
N PRO A 47 1.56 -1.43 7.90
CA PRO A 47 1.35 -0.52 9.01
C PRO A 47 1.16 0.93 8.56
N GLU A 48 0.19 1.63 9.17
CA GLU A 48 -0.18 3.01 8.82
C GLU A 48 0.93 4.03 9.09
N TYR A 49 1.87 3.73 10.01
CA TYR A 49 3.00 4.60 10.30
C TYR A 49 4.10 4.54 9.24
N LEU A 50 3.96 3.70 8.21
CA LEU A 50 4.95 3.59 7.15
C LEU A 50 4.85 4.80 6.23
N ASP A 51 5.94 5.57 6.17
CA ASP A 51 6.00 6.81 5.38
C ASP A 51 5.68 6.58 3.89
N LYS A 52 4.99 7.54 3.27
CA LYS A 52 4.56 7.49 1.86
C LYS A 52 5.73 7.37 0.89
N ALA A 53 6.88 7.97 1.21
CA ALA A 53 8.10 7.82 0.41
C ALA A 53 8.62 6.38 0.45
N VAL A 54 8.55 5.73 1.62
CA VAL A 54 8.93 4.31 1.78
C VAL A 54 7.95 3.40 1.02
N LEU A 55 6.65 3.67 1.10
CA LEU A 55 5.64 2.95 0.32
C LEU A 55 5.87 3.07 -1.19
N THR A 56 6.13 4.29 -1.67
CA THR A 56 6.41 4.56 -3.10
C THR A 56 7.67 3.84 -3.57
N ALA A 57 8.72 3.82 -2.75
CA ALA A 57 9.97 3.13 -3.07
C ALA A 57 9.79 1.60 -3.15
N LEU A 58 8.93 1.04 -2.30
CA LEU A 58 8.70 -0.41 -2.21
C LEU A 58 7.64 -0.93 -3.18
N TYR A 59 6.65 -0.11 -3.51
CA TYR A 59 5.54 -0.43 -4.41
C TYR A 59 5.40 0.62 -5.51
N PRO A 60 6.35 0.71 -6.45
CA PRO A 60 6.35 1.76 -7.47
C PRO A 60 5.10 1.73 -8.37
N ASP A 61 4.55 0.53 -8.61
CA ASP A 61 3.32 0.33 -9.39
C ASP A 61 2.07 0.18 -8.52
N GLY A 62 2.21 0.29 -7.19
CA GLY A 62 1.13 0.07 -6.21
C GLY A 62 0.35 1.33 -5.85
N LEU A 63 0.66 2.48 -6.46
CA LEU A 63 -0.01 3.74 -6.19
C LEU A 63 -1.15 4.01 -7.20
N PRO A 64 -2.29 4.56 -6.74
CA PRO A 64 -2.52 5.06 -5.38
C PRO A 64 -2.97 3.95 -4.42
N PHE A 65 -2.35 3.91 -3.24
CA PHE A 65 -3.02 3.37 -2.06
C PHE A 65 -4.05 4.44 -1.71
N ASP A 66 -5.33 4.22 -1.99
CA ASP A 66 -6.39 5.22 -1.83
C ASP A 66 -6.28 5.95 -0.49
N GLU A 67 -5.83 7.21 -0.55
CA GLU A 67 -6.12 8.21 0.47
C GLU A 67 -7.57 8.63 0.19
N ASP A 68 -8.50 8.15 1.01
CA ASP A 68 -9.90 8.58 1.03
C ASP A 68 -10.71 8.30 -0.25
N THR A 69 -11.17 7.07 -0.43
CA THR A 69 -12.51 6.86 -1.03
C THR A 69 -13.54 6.74 0.09
N GLU A 70 -13.75 7.83 0.84
CA GLU A 70 -15.09 8.08 1.36
C GLU A 70 -15.95 8.39 0.14
N GLU A 71 -16.61 7.39 -0.45
CA GLU A 71 -17.73 7.66 -1.35
C GLU A 71 -18.80 8.38 -0.53
N PRO A 72 -19.19 9.65 -0.84
CA PRO A 72 -20.48 10.13 -0.41
C PRO A 72 -21.48 9.37 -1.28
N GLY A 73 -22.07 8.32 -0.71
CA GLY A 73 -22.94 7.37 -1.42
C GLY A 73 -23.86 8.04 -2.44
N GLU A 74 -23.65 7.73 -3.71
CA GLU A 74 -24.65 7.95 -4.74
C GLU A 74 -25.76 6.92 -4.51
N ASN A 75 -26.90 7.34 -3.95
CA ASN A 75 -28.23 6.78 -4.24
C ASN A 75 -29.33 7.55 -3.49
N ALA A 76 -29.90 8.57 -4.13
CA ALA A 76 -31.33 8.91 -3.99
C ALA A 76 -31.76 9.91 -5.08
N GLY A 77 -31.51 9.55 -6.34
CA GLY A 77 -32.21 10.13 -7.47
C GLY A 77 -33.49 9.32 -7.75
N GLN A 78 -34.63 9.92 -7.41
CA GLN A 78 -35.97 9.66 -7.99
C GLN A 78 -36.69 8.35 -7.65
N GLU A 79 -37.77 8.47 -6.85
CA GLU A 79 -39.04 7.82 -7.18
C GLU A 79 -40.22 8.71 -6.71
N GLU A 80 -41.06 9.08 -7.68
CA GLU A 80 -42.36 9.72 -7.48
C GLU A 80 -43.25 8.85 -6.59
N LEU A 81 -43.81 9.41 -5.52
CA LEU A 81 -45.06 8.90 -4.96
C LEU A 81 -46.16 9.90 -5.24
N ALA A 82 -47.01 9.49 -6.19
CA ALA A 82 -48.27 10.10 -6.50
C ALA A 82 -49.08 10.35 -5.21
N MET A 83 -49.39 11.62 -4.97
CA MET A 83 -50.40 12.03 -3.99
C MET A 83 -51.78 11.66 -4.54
N THR A 84 -52.28 10.47 -4.18
CA THR A 84 -53.70 10.12 -4.28
C THR A 84 -54.29 10.12 -2.88
N GLY A 85 -55.22 11.03 -2.59
CA GLY A 85 -55.99 11.08 -1.35
C GLY A 85 -56.46 12.47 -1.00
#